data_AF-A0A6F8SKW4-F1
#
_entry.id   AF-A0A6F8SKW4-F1
#
_cell.length_a   1.000
_cell.length_b   1.000
_cell.length_c   1.000
_cell.angle_alpha   90.00
_cell.angle_beta   90.00
_cell.angle_gamma   90.00
#
_symmetry.space_group_name_H-M   'P 1'
#
loop_
_entity.id
_entity.type
_entity.pdbx_description
1 polymer ?
#
loop_
_entity_poly.entity_id
_entity_poly.type
_entity_poly.pdbx_seq_one_letter_code
_entity_poly.pdbx_strand_id
1 'polypeptide(L)'
;MIWHCGQYDFDTSTPLIMGILNVTPDSFSDGGAYLDPEAAVEHGLDMVRAGAAIVDVGGESTRPGATPVTPEEEWNRIGDVVAALVEAGICVSVDTRHAEVATRALHAGASIVNDVSGFRDPAMVEAVRRCGCGCVVMHMKGEPATMQNDPVYEDVVAEVRDYLRDAAAALEAAGVDRSRICVDPGPGFGKTPKQTIELMRNLHEIVHLGYPVMVAVSRKRFVGEAYQVEELHDRDVASAAEALLACELGASVVRTHNVEMTVAALKDLRPAVLLGLGSNVALVAEPGEETEAKIAQLNLAVGHLCSLPDTQIVDMSSFYESEPAYYEDQDAFVNAVVLLRSGLPPKELLGYLHSIENSLGRVRAIENGPRTLDIDILDYQMYVASDDELTLPHPRVTERDFVVKPVLEILPGWELADGTPVGRVPEAERVGKARKI
;
A
#
# COMPACT_ATOMS: atom_id res chain seq x y z
N MET A 1 -10.35 -0.20 1.72
CA MET A 1 -10.39 -1.22 0.65
C MET A 1 -10.42 -2.59 1.29
N ILE A 2 -11.26 -3.49 0.78
CA ILE A 2 -11.32 -4.87 1.27
C ILE A 2 -10.59 -5.79 0.29
N TRP A 3 -9.66 -6.60 0.80
CA TRP A 3 -9.03 -7.69 0.06
C TRP A 3 -9.79 -9.00 0.29
N HIS A 4 -10.44 -9.52 -0.75
CA HIS A 4 -11.28 -10.71 -0.70
C HIS A 4 -10.45 -11.99 -0.95
N CYS A 5 -10.43 -12.89 0.04
CA CYS A 5 -9.60 -14.08 0.07
C CYS A 5 -10.43 -15.31 0.46
N GLY A 6 -11.18 -15.88 -0.49
CA GLY A 6 -12.02 -17.04 -0.25
C GLY A 6 -13.16 -16.72 0.71
N GLN A 7 -13.05 -17.18 1.96
CA GLN A 7 -14.02 -16.90 3.03
C GLN A 7 -13.57 -15.76 3.96
N TYR A 8 -12.39 -15.18 3.72
CA TYR A 8 -11.81 -14.12 4.53
C TYR A 8 -11.86 -12.80 3.78
N ASP A 9 -12.24 -11.74 4.50
CA ASP A 9 -12.23 -10.37 4.03
C ASP A 9 -11.31 -9.56 4.94
N PHE A 10 -10.30 -8.93 4.35
CA PHE A 10 -9.37 -8.11 5.12
C PHE A 10 -9.51 -6.64 4.77
N ASP A 11 -9.77 -5.81 5.78
CA ASP A 11 -9.65 -4.36 5.62
C ASP A 11 -8.17 -3.96 5.57
N THR A 12 -7.75 -3.46 4.42
CA THR A 12 -6.37 -3.06 4.14
C THR A 12 -6.08 -1.60 4.52
N SER A 13 -7.02 -0.93 5.21
CA SER A 13 -6.78 0.38 5.82
C SER A 13 -5.69 0.32 6.89
N THR A 14 -5.61 -0.80 7.61
CA THR A 14 -4.49 -1.11 8.53
C THR A 14 -3.62 -2.22 7.95
N PRO A 15 -2.28 -2.19 8.16
CA PRO A 15 -1.43 -3.25 7.63
C PRO A 15 -1.76 -4.62 8.21
N LEU A 16 -1.87 -5.59 7.32
CA LEU A 16 -2.07 -7.01 7.63
C LEU A 16 -0.71 -7.70 7.67
N ILE A 17 -0.54 -8.66 8.59
CA ILE A 17 0.70 -9.44 8.68
C ILE A 17 0.47 -10.85 8.14
N MET A 18 1.32 -11.22 7.19
CA MET A 18 1.44 -12.54 6.61
C MET A 18 2.74 -13.19 7.12
N GLY A 19 2.62 -14.20 7.99
CA GLY A 19 3.75 -14.95 8.53
C GLY A 19 4.29 -15.97 7.54
N ILE A 20 5.61 -16.02 7.36
CA ILE A 20 6.27 -16.96 6.43
C ILE A 20 6.53 -18.30 7.12
N LEU A 21 5.92 -19.37 6.63
CA LEU A 21 6.17 -20.75 7.05
C LEU A 21 6.83 -21.56 5.92
N ASN A 22 8.16 -21.63 5.94
CA ASN A 22 8.92 -22.42 4.96
C ASN A 22 9.05 -23.88 5.40
N VAL A 23 8.44 -24.81 4.67
CA VAL A 23 8.53 -26.25 4.89
C VAL A 23 9.57 -26.83 3.91
N THR A 24 10.84 -26.47 4.13
CA THR A 24 11.95 -26.89 3.26
C THR A 24 13.11 -27.47 4.08
N PRO A 25 13.87 -28.44 3.53
CA PRO A 25 15.07 -28.97 4.20
C PRO A 25 16.17 -27.92 4.42
N ASP A 26 16.23 -26.89 3.57
CA ASP A 26 17.31 -25.90 3.48
C ASP A 26 16.94 -24.54 4.10
N SER A 27 15.98 -24.49 5.03
CA SER A 27 15.54 -23.24 5.68
C SER A 27 16.66 -22.67 6.57
N PHE A 28 17.50 -21.81 5.99
CA PHE A 28 18.67 -21.13 6.60
C PHE A 28 18.39 -20.41 7.93
N SER A 29 17.13 -20.09 8.24
CA SER A 29 16.74 -19.47 9.51
C SER A 29 16.46 -20.48 10.62
N ASP A 30 15.96 -21.66 10.27
CA ASP A 30 15.36 -22.60 11.23
C ASP A 30 15.98 -24.01 11.13
N GLY A 31 17.00 -24.20 10.30
CA GLY A 31 17.81 -25.42 10.23
C GLY A 31 17.05 -26.70 9.84
N GLY A 32 15.94 -26.58 9.10
CA GLY A 32 15.09 -27.73 8.75
C GLY A 32 14.17 -28.21 9.87
N ALA A 33 13.99 -27.43 10.94
CA ALA A 33 13.15 -27.78 12.11
C ALA A 33 11.68 -28.06 11.78
N TYR A 34 11.18 -27.57 10.63
CA TYR A 34 9.78 -27.70 10.21
C TYR A 34 9.55 -28.77 9.14
N LEU A 35 10.48 -29.71 8.94
CA LEU A 35 10.23 -30.90 8.12
C LEU A 35 9.22 -31.86 8.79
N ASP A 36 9.04 -31.74 10.09
CA ASP A 36 7.96 -32.40 10.83
C ASP A 36 6.67 -31.57 10.68
N PRO A 37 5.60 -32.11 10.07
CA PRO A 37 4.33 -31.40 9.90
C PRO A 37 3.74 -30.90 11.22
N GLU A 38 3.89 -31.62 12.34
CA GLU A 38 3.37 -31.17 13.63
C GLU A 38 4.09 -29.91 14.12
N ALA A 39 5.42 -29.87 13.98
CA ALA A 39 6.22 -28.70 14.33
C ALA A 39 5.92 -27.49 13.43
N ALA A 40 5.71 -27.73 12.12
CA ALA A 40 5.33 -26.68 11.18
C ALA A 40 3.95 -26.07 11.53
N VAL A 41 2.98 -26.92 11.87
CA VAL A 41 1.64 -26.49 12.28
C VAL A 41 1.69 -25.68 13.57
N GLU A 42 2.41 -26.14 14.59
CA GLU A 42 2.54 -25.38 15.85
C GLU A 42 3.21 -24.03 15.61
N HIS A 43 4.23 -23.96 14.74
CA HIS A 43 4.86 -22.70 14.38
C HIS A 43 3.90 -21.74 13.65
N GLY A 44 3.05 -22.26 12.76
CA GLY A 44 1.96 -21.50 12.13
C GLY A 44 0.96 -20.95 13.16
N LEU A 45 0.60 -21.76 14.16
CA LEU A 45 -0.27 -21.32 15.27
C LEU A 45 0.41 -20.24 16.12
N ASP A 46 1.72 -20.36 16.39
CA ASP A 46 2.49 -19.35 17.10
C ASP A 46 2.54 -18.02 16.35
N MET A 47 2.68 -18.03 15.03
CA MET A 47 2.60 -16.81 14.20
C MET A 47 1.24 -16.12 14.36
N VAL A 48 0.14 -16.87 14.37
CA VAL A 48 -1.19 -16.31 14.59
C VAL A 48 -1.34 -15.75 16.00
N ARG A 49 -0.84 -16.45 17.04
CA ARG A 49 -0.81 -15.95 18.42
C ARG A 49 0.02 -14.66 18.54
N ALA A 50 1.08 -14.53 17.76
CA ALA A 50 1.92 -13.34 17.69
C ALA A 50 1.28 -12.17 16.94
N GLY A 51 0.20 -12.39 16.17
CA GLY A 51 -0.57 -11.35 15.49
C GLY A 51 -0.61 -11.45 13.96
N ALA A 52 -0.14 -12.56 13.36
CA ALA A 52 -0.33 -12.79 11.93
C ALA A 52 -1.80 -13.07 11.61
N ALA A 53 -2.34 -12.38 10.60
CA ALA A 53 -3.68 -12.63 10.08
C ALA A 53 -3.69 -13.79 9.06
N ILE A 54 -2.53 -14.02 8.41
CA ILE A 54 -2.35 -15.00 7.35
C ILE A 54 -1.07 -15.79 7.62
N VAL A 55 -1.07 -17.09 7.34
CA VAL A 55 0.15 -17.92 7.30
C VAL A 55 0.41 -18.32 5.86
N ASP A 56 1.60 -17.99 5.35
CA ASP A 56 2.03 -18.28 3.99
C ASP A 56 2.97 -19.49 3.97
N VAL A 57 2.48 -20.59 3.42
CA VAL A 57 3.13 -21.90 3.45
C VAL A 57 3.83 -22.15 2.12
N GLY A 58 5.15 -22.32 2.17
CA GLY A 58 5.99 -22.58 0.99
C GLY A 58 6.78 -23.88 1.10
N GLY A 59 6.68 -24.73 0.07
CA GLY A 59 7.39 -26.02 -0.01
C GLY A 59 8.64 -26.00 -0.91
N GLU A 60 8.84 -24.91 -1.66
CA GLU A 60 9.95 -24.70 -2.58
C GLU A 60 10.76 -23.45 -2.16
N SER A 61 12.09 -23.59 -2.13
CA SER A 61 12.97 -22.44 -1.88
C SER A 61 13.09 -21.59 -3.15
N THR A 62 12.69 -20.33 -3.07
CA THR A 62 12.83 -19.35 -4.16
C THR A 62 14.19 -18.66 -4.19
N ARG A 63 15.16 -19.15 -3.41
CA ARG A 63 16.50 -18.54 -3.32
C ARG A 63 17.34 -18.84 -4.57
N PRO A 64 18.24 -17.92 -4.97
CA PRO A 64 19.18 -18.16 -6.04
C PRO A 64 20.01 -19.43 -5.80
N GLY A 65 20.04 -20.33 -6.78
CA GLY A 65 20.79 -21.60 -6.71
C GLY A 65 20.07 -22.76 -6.02
N ALA A 66 18.81 -22.59 -5.59
CA ALA A 66 18.00 -23.70 -5.07
C ALA A 66 17.71 -24.74 -6.18
N THR A 67 17.64 -26.01 -5.79
CA THR A 67 17.25 -27.08 -6.72
C THR A 67 15.74 -27.06 -6.91
N PRO A 68 15.22 -27.02 -8.16
CA PRO A 68 13.80 -27.09 -8.42
C PRO A 68 13.17 -28.34 -7.81
N VAL A 69 11.98 -28.20 -7.25
CA VAL A 69 11.22 -29.30 -6.63
C VAL A 69 10.08 -29.71 -7.58
N THR A 70 9.76 -31.00 -7.65
CA THR A 70 8.59 -31.44 -8.44
C THR A 70 7.28 -31.06 -7.73
N PRO A 71 6.16 -30.82 -8.45
CA PRO A 71 4.87 -30.53 -7.81
C PRO A 71 4.44 -31.57 -6.77
N GLU A 72 4.75 -32.84 -7.00
CA GLU A 72 4.44 -33.93 -6.08
C GLU A 72 5.28 -33.86 -4.80
N GLU A 73 6.58 -33.61 -4.90
CA GLU A 73 7.45 -33.43 -3.74
C GLU A 73 7.11 -32.17 -2.95
N GLU A 74 6.76 -31.08 -3.63
CA GLU A 74 6.31 -29.84 -2.97
C GLU A 74 5.00 -30.09 -2.20
N TRP A 75 4.02 -30.75 -2.83
CA TRP A 75 2.77 -31.09 -2.16
C TRP A 75 2.98 -32.02 -0.96
N ASN A 76 3.85 -33.02 -1.07
CA ASN A 76 4.18 -33.91 0.05
C ASN A 76 4.82 -33.18 1.23
N ARG A 77 5.43 -32.01 1.02
CA ARG A 77 5.95 -31.16 2.10
C ARG A 77 4.85 -30.37 2.78
N ILE A 78 3.96 -29.75 2.00
CA ILE A 78 3.05 -28.74 2.53
C ILE A 78 1.62 -29.23 2.78
N GLY A 79 1.18 -30.32 2.15
CA GLY A 79 -0.22 -30.72 2.11
C GLY A 79 -0.84 -30.94 3.49
N ASP A 80 -0.15 -31.70 4.35
CA ASP A 80 -0.61 -31.96 5.72
C ASP A 80 -0.61 -30.69 6.58
N VAL A 81 0.38 -29.81 6.38
CA VAL A 81 0.49 -28.52 7.09
C VAL A 81 -0.65 -27.58 6.69
N VAL A 82 -0.93 -27.46 5.39
CA VAL A 82 -2.04 -26.65 4.86
C VAL A 82 -3.37 -27.15 5.41
N ALA A 83 -3.63 -28.46 5.33
CA ALA A 83 -4.90 -29.05 5.80
C ALA A 83 -5.12 -28.80 7.30
N ALA A 84 -4.08 -29.01 8.13
CA ALA A 84 -4.17 -28.82 9.57
C ALA A 84 -4.38 -27.35 9.97
N LEU A 85 -3.68 -26.40 9.33
CA LEU A 85 -3.87 -24.96 9.59
C LEU A 85 -5.26 -24.48 9.16
N VAL A 86 -5.78 -24.98 8.02
CA VAL A 86 -7.14 -24.69 7.57
C VAL A 86 -8.17 -25.24 8.57
N GLU A 87 -8.01 -26.49 9.04
CA GLU A 87 -8.89 -27.08 10.06
C GLU A 87 -8.88 -26.28 11.38
N ALA A 88 -7.73 -25.69 11.72
CA ALA A 88 -7.59 -24.76 12.85
C ALA A 88 -8.23 -23.38 12.63
N GLY A 89 -8.84 -23.12 11.46
CA GLY A 89 -9.52 -21.86 11.14
C GLY A 89 -8.58 -20.71 10.77
N ILE A 90 -7.37 -21.02 10.30
CA ILE A 90 -6.38 -20.02 9.88
C ILE A 90 -6.56 -19.70 8.39
N CYS A 91 -6.39 -18.42 8.03
CA CYS A 91 -6.25 -18.04 6.62
C CYS A 91 -4.89 -18.48 6.09
N VAL A 92 -4.89 -19.50 5.23
CA VAL A 92 -3.66 -20.04 4.63
C VAL A 92 -3.46 -19.46 3.23
N SER A 93 -2.28 -18.90 3.02
CA SER A 93 -1.71 -18.61 1.70
C SER A 93 -0.77 -19.74 1.30
N VAL A 94 -0.77 -20.12 0.02
CA VAL A 94 0.20 -21.06 -0.54
C VAL A 94 1.20 -20.32 -1.44
N ASP A 95 2.48 -20.35 -1.08
CA ASP A 95 3.59 -19.81 -1.86
C ASP A 95 4.07 -20.88 -2.84
N THR A 96 3.58 -20.81 -4.09
CA THR A 96 3.91 -21.79 -5.12
C THR A 96 3.81 -21.20 -6.52
N ARG A 97 4.67 -21.68 -7.40
CA ARG A 97 4.63 -21.42 -8.85
C ARG A 97 4.01 -22.57 -9.65
N HIS A 98 3.64 -23.67 -8.99
CA HIS A 98 3.10 -24.86 -9.65
C HIS A 98 1.57 -24.86 -9.57
N ALA A 99 0.90 -24.74 -10.71
CA ALA A 99 -0.57 -24.72 -10.78
C ALA A 99 -1.23 -25.96 -10.14
N GLU A 100 -0.58 -27.12 -10.23
CA GLU A 100 -1.05 -28.36 -9.59
C GLU A 100 -1.05 -28.25 -8.06
N VAL A 101 0.01 -27.69 -7.47
CA VAL A 101 0.13 -27.49 -6.02
C VAL A 101 -0.91 -26.46 -5.55
N ALA A 102 -1.05 -25.34 -6.28
CA ALA A 102 -2.07 -24.34 -6.01
C ALA A 102 -3.48 -24.98 -6.03
N THR A 103 -3.80 -25.78 -7.06
CA THR A 103 -5.10 -26.46 -7.16
C THR A 103 -5.35 -27.40 -5.97
N ARG A 104 -4.35 -28.20 -5.56
CA ARG A 104 -4.47 -29.10 -4.40
C ARG A 104 -4.65 -28.32 -3.10
N ALA A 105 -3.89 -27.24 -2.90
CA ALA A 105 -4.01 -26.37 -1.72
C ALA A 105 -5.38 -25.70 -1.63
N LEU A 106 -5.91 -25.21 -2.75
CA LEU A 106 -7.26 -24.62 -2.82
C LEU A 106 -8.35 -25.65 -2.49
N HIS A 107 -8.22 -26.90 -2.96
CA HIS A 107 -9.13 -27.98 -2.56
C HIS A 107 -9.02 -28.34 -1.07
N ALA A 108 -7.83 -28.19 -0.48
CA ALA A 108 -7.61 -28.35 0.97
C ALA A 108 -8.11 -27.15 1.79
N GLY A 109 -8.56 -26.07 1.15
CA GLY A 109 -9.15 -24.89 1.79
C GLY A 109 -8.21 -23.69 1.97
N ALA A 110 -7.03 -23.70 1.36
CA ALA A 110 -6.21 -22.50 1.25
C ALA A 110 -7.02 -21.36 0.60
N SER A 111 -6.83 -20.14 1.08
CA SER A 111 -7.65 -18.98 0.73
C SER A 111 -6.93 -17.95 -0.13
N ILE A 112 -5.61 -18.07 -0.25
CA ILE A 112 -4.75 -17.20 -1.05
C ILE A 112 -3.75 -18.05 -1.84
N VAL A 113 -3.49 -17.67 -3.10
CA VAL A 113 -2.35 -18.14 -3.89
C VAL A 113 -1.35 -17.01 -4.02
N ASN A 114 -0.13 -17.25 -3.54
CA ASN A 114 1.00 -16.35 -3.68
C ASN A 114 1.94 -16.90 -4.77
N ASP A 115 1.86 -16.31 -5.96
CA ASP A 115 2.62 -16.76 -7.12
C ASP A 115 3.75 -15.78 -7.45
N VAL A 116 4.96 -16.14 -7.03
CA VAL A 116 6.20 -15.40 -7.31
C VAL A 116 6.51 -15.29 -8.81
N SER A 117 5.87 -16.09 -9.67
CA SER A 117 6.00 -15.98 -11.12
C SER A 117 5.09 -14.92 -11.75
N GLY A 118 4.13 -14.38 -10.99
CA GLY A 118 3.21 -13.34 -11.45
C GLY A 118 2.09 -13.86 -12.34
N PHE A 119 1.61 -15.09 -12.15
CA PHE A 119 0.54 -15.72 -12.93
C PHE A 119 0.85 -15.83 -14.43
N ARG A 120 2.13 -15.97 -14.79
CA ARG A 120 2.57 -16.17 -16.17
C ARG A 120 2.14 -17.52 -16.75
N ASP A 121 1.89 -18.52 -15.90
CA ASP A 121 1.38 -19.83 -16.31
C ASP A 121 -0.15 -19.79 -16.50
N PRO A 122 -0.67 -20.02 -17.71
CA PRO A 122 -2.11 -20.11 -17.94
C PRO A 122 -2.83 -21.14 -17.07
N ALA A 123 -2.14 -22.22 -16.66
CA ALA A 123 -2.72 -23.21 -15.75
C ALA A 123 -2.92 -22.64 -14.34
N MET A 124 -2.05 -21.73 -13.89
CA MET A 124 -2.20 -21.03 -12.61
C MET A 124 -3.41 -20.08 -12.65
N VAL A 125 -3.57 -19.35 -13.76
CA VAL A 125 -4.75 -18.48 -13.98
C VAL A 125 -6.04 -19.30 -13.96
N GLU A 126 -6.05 -20.48 -14.62
CA GLU A 126 -7.22 -21.35 -14.63
C GLU A 126 -7.55 -21.90 -13.23
N ALA A 127 -6.53 -22.19 -12.40
CA ALA A 127 -6.71 -22.63 -11.03
C ALA A 127 -7.40 -21.55 -10.18
N VAL A 128 -7.00 -20.28 -10.33
CA VAL A 128 -7.54 -19.20 -9.50
C VAL A 128 -8.82 -18.54 -10.03
N ARG A 129 -9.10 -18.56 -11.35
CA ARG A 129 -10.35 -17.95 -11.84
C ARG A 129 -11.60 -18.69 -11.35
N ARG A 130 -11.46 -19.98 -11.02
CA ARG A 130 -12.57 -20.84 -10.55
C ARG A 130 -12.73 -20.85 -9.02
N CYS A 131 -11.72 -20.39 -8.27
CA CYS A 131 -11.80 -20.20 -6.82
C CYS A 131 -12.28 -18.78 -6.51
N GLY A 132 -12.74 -18.53 -5.28
CA GLY A 132 -12.89 -17.18 -4.71
C GLY A 132 -11.62 -16.66 -4.02
N CYS A 133 -10.48 -17.36 -4.18
CA CYS A 133 -9.24 -17.10 -3.45
C CYS A 133 -8.56 -15.78 -3.81
N GLY A 134 -7.81 -15.21 -2.87
CA GLY A 134 -6.95 -14.07 -3.10
C GLY A 134 -5.74 -14.43 -3.98
N CYS A 135 -5.26 -13.50 -4.78
CA CYS A 135 -4.14 -13.70 -5.70
C CYS A 135 -3.05 -12.65 -5.40
N VAL A 136 -1.85 -13.08 -5.02
CA VAL A 136 -0.69 -12.18 -4.89
C VAL A 136 0.12 -12.24 -6.18
N VAL A 137 0.09 -11.14 -6.94
CA VAL A 137 0.79 -10.99 -8.21
C VAL A 137 2.13 -10.32 -7.96
N MET A 138 3.23 -11.06 -8.09
CA MET A 138 4.56 -10.52 -7.86
C MET A 138 5.27 -10.14 -9.15
N HIS A 139 5.99 -9.02 -9.15
CA HIS A 139 6.98 -8.73 -10.17
C HIS A 139 8.27 -9.55 -9.92
N MET A 140 8.73 -10.27 -10.94
CA MET A 140 10.08 -10.85 -11.01
C MET A 140 10.65 -10.71 -12.43
N LYS A 141 11.90 -10.25 -12.54
CA LYS A 141 12.64 -10.19 -13.82
C LYS A 141 13.57 -11.39 -13.92
N GLY A 142 13.46 -12.16 -15.00
CA GLY A 142 14.17 -13.44 -15.15
C GLY A 142 13.52 -14.57 -14.35
N GLU A 143 14.29 -15.61 -14.05
CA GLU A 143 13.85 -16.78 -13.28
C GLU A 143 14.56 -16.81 -11.92
N PRO A 144 13.98 -17.39 -10.84
CA PRO A 144 14.53 -17.29 -9.49
C PRO A 144 16.01 -17.67 -9.36
N ALA A 145 16.46 -18.66 -10.16
CA ALA A 145 17.84 -19.12 -10.18
C ALA A 145 18.83 -18.15 -10.86
N THR A 146 18.37 -17.32 -11.80
CA THR A 146 19.23 -16.46 -12.66
C THR A 146 18.92 -14.97 -12.55
N MET A 147 17.82 -14.58 -11.90
CA MET A 147 17.32 -13.21 -11.82
C MET A 147 18.32 -12.22 -11.24
N GLN A 148 19.24 -12.69 -10.40
CA GLN A 148 20.27 -11.86 -9.78
C GLN A 148 21.51 -11.63 -10.67
N ASN A 149 21.56 -12.23 -11.86
CA ASN A 149 22.66 -12.08 -12.80
C ASN A 149 22.46 -10.84 -13.67
N ASP A 150 23.02 -9.71 -13.21
CA ASP A 150 23.07 -8.43 -13.93
C ASP A 150 21.69 -7.90 -14.39
N PRO A 151 20.73 -7.68 -13.47
CA PRO A 151 19.43 -7.14 -13.85
C PRO A 151 19.56 -5.67 -14.29
N VAL A 152 19.22 -5.41 -15.55
CA VAL A 152 19.22 -4.06 -16.14
C VAL A 152 17.83 -3.47 -16.08
N TYR A 153 17.71 -2.27 -15.51
CA TYR A 153 16.53 -1.41 -15.56
C TYR A 153 16.98 -0.02 -16.01
N GLU A 154 16.17 0.65 -16.83
CA GLU A 154 16.32 2.08 -17.10
C GLU A 154 15.68 2.89 -15.96
N ASP A 155 14.48 2.48 -15.54
CA ASP A 155 13.74 3.01 -14.40
C ASP A 155 13.05 1.83 -13.70
N VAL A 156 13.61 1.40 -12.57
CA VAL A 156 13.08 0.22 -11.86
C VAL A 156 11.67 0.46 -11.31
N VAL A 157 11.35 1.70 -10.95
CA VAL A 157 10.05 2.03 -10.36
C VAL A 157 8.98 1.97 -11.43
N ALA A 158 9.20 2.69 -12.54
CA ALA A 158 8.25 2.73 -13.65
C ALA A 158 8.06 1.36 -14.31
N GLU A 159 9.15 0.61 -14.56
CA GLU A 159 9.07 -0.72 -15.17
C GLU A 159 8.31 -1.72 -14.26
N VAL A 160 8.53 -1.69 -12.95
CA VAL A 160 7.83 -2.57 -11.99
C VAL A 160 6.35 -2.19 -11.87
N ARG A 161 6.04 -0.89 -11.75
CA ARG A 161 4.66 -0.39 -11.74
C ARG A 161 3.90 -0.81 -12.98
N ASP A 162 4.51 -0.61 -14.15
CA ASP A 162 3.88 -0.90 -15.44
C ASP A 162 3.66 -2.41 -15.62
N TYR A 163 4.63 -3.24 -15.22
CA TYR A 163 4.46 -4.69 -15.21
C TYR A 163 3.29 -5.13 -14.31
N LEU A 164 3.23 -4.63 -13.07
CA LEU A 164 2.19 -5.02 -12.12
C LEU A 164 0.80 -4.58 -12.58
N ARG A 165 0.69 -3.38 -13.15
CA ARG A 165 -0.56 -2.90 -13.78
C ARG A 165 -1.03 -3.87 -14.85
N ASP A 166 -0.14 -4.24 -15.77
CA ASP A 166 -0.49 -5.07 -16.94
C ASP A 166 -0.80 -6.51 -16.50
N ALA A 167 -0.05 -7.05 -15.53
CA ALA A 167 -0.29 -8.38 -14.96
C ALA A 167 -1.63 -8.46 -14.20
N ALA A 168 -1.94 -7.47 -13.38
CA ALA A 168 -3.23 -7.41 -12.68
C ALA A 168 -4.40 -7.24 -13.67
N ALA A 169 -4.25 -6.37 -14.68
CA ALA A 169 -5.26 -6.21 -15.73
C ALA A 169 -5.49 -7.50 -16.55
N ALA A 170 -4.44 -8.30 -16.77
CA ALA A 170 -4.57 -9.60 -17.42
C ALA A 170 -5.37 -10.60 -16.57
N LEU A 171 -5.19 -10.61 -15.24
CA LEU A 171 -6.02 -11.41 -14.34
C LEU A 171 -7.48 -10.94 -14.31
N GLU A 172 -7.71 -9.62 -14.26
CA GLU A 172 -9.06 -9.06 -14.37
C GLU A 172 -9.75 -9.48 -15.67
N ALA A 173 -9.04 -9.39 -16.80
CA ALA A 173 -9.54 -9.84 -18.10
C ALA A 173 -9.81 -11.35 -18.17
N ALA A 174 -9.11 -12.15 -17.38
CA ALA A 174 -9.35 -13.59 -17.23
C ALA A 174 -10.53 -13.92 -16.29
N GLY A 175 -11.15 -12.91 -15.68
CA GLY A 175 -12.32 -13.03 -14.82
C GLY A 175 -12.01 -13.14 -13.32
N VAL A 176 -10.80 -12.82 -12.89
CA VAL A 176 -10.48 -12.65 -11.47
C VAL A 176 -10.97 -11.28 -11.01
N ASP A 177 -11.78 -11.24 -9.94
CA ASP A 177 -12.27 -9.96 -9.43
C ASP A 177 -11.12 -9.11 -8.88
N ARG A 178 -11.11 -7.81 -9.20
CA ARG A 178 -10.10 -6.83 -8.76
C ARG A 178 -9.85 -6.86 -7.25
N SER A 179 -10.90 -6.99 -6.46
CA SER A 179 -10.84 -7.03 -4.99
C SER A 179 -10.08 -8.24 -4.43
N ARG A 180 -9.80 -9.26 -5.25
CA ARG A 180 -9.04 -10.45 -4.88
C ARG A 180 -7.55 -10.31 -5.15
N ILE A 181 -7.14 -9.29 -5.90
CA ILE A 181 -5.76 -9.12 -6.37
C ILE A 181 -4.99 -8.26 -5.36
N CYS A 182 -3.83 -8.75 -4.92
CA CYS A 182 -2.79 -8.01 -4.20
C CYS A 182 -1.55 -7.98 -5.08
N VAL A 183 -0.83 -6.86 -5.13
CA VAL A 183 0.40 -6.73 -5.93
C VAL A 183 1.64 -6.72 -5.03
N ASP A 184 2.72 -7.39 -5.46
CA ASP A 184 4.02 -7.40 -4.77
C ASP A 184 5.11 -6.90 -5.74
N PRO A 185 5.82 -5.80 -5.45
CA PRO A 185 6.87 -5.26 -6.31
C PRO A 185 8.14 -6.16 -6.33
N GLY A 186 8.18 -7.22 -5.53
CA GLY A 186 9.20 -8.25 -5.51
C GLY A 186 10.57 -7.70 -5.11
N PRO A 187 10.74 -7.09 -3.92
CA PRO A 187 12.05 -6.59 -3.49
C PRO A 187 13.06 -7.74 -3.47
N GLY A 188 14.25 -7.55 -4.04
CA GLY A 188 15.25 -8.63 -4.15
C GLY A 188 14.90 -9.76 -5.14
N PHE A 189 13.86 -9.63 -5.96
CA PHE A 189 13.57 -10.52 -7.09
C PHE A 189 13.91 -9.85 -8.41
N GLY A 190 15.05 -10.25 -8.99
CA GLY A 190 15.55 -9.69 -10.23
C GLY A 190 16.04 -8.26 -10.13
N LYS A 191 16.50 -7.81 -8.95
CA LYS A 191 16.92 -6.44 -8.67
C LYS A 191 18.19 -6.43 -7.83
N THR A 192 19.09 -5.50 -8.14
CA THR A 192 20.22 -5.19 -7.26
C THR A 192 19.72 -4.56 -5.94
N PRO A 193 20.55 -4.54 -4.89
CA PRO A 193 20.22 -3.86 -3.64
C PRO A 193 19.88 -2.38 -3.84
N LYS A 194 20.64 -1.66 -4.68
CA LYS A 194 20.36 -0.25 -5.00
C LYS A 194 19.00 -0.06 -5.68
N GLN A 195 18.69 -0.87 -6.69
CA GLN A 195 17.39 -0.86 -7.37
C GLN A 195 16.24 -1.22 -6.40
N THR A 196 16.48 -2.15 -5.46
CA THR A 196 15.48 -2.50 -4.45
C THR A 196 15.24 -1.33 -3.49
N ILE A 197 16.30 -0.64 -3.04
CA ILE A 197 16.18 0.56 -2.19
C ILE A 197 15.41 1.68 -2.92
N GLU A 198 15.73 1.92 -4.19
CA GLU A 198 15.04 2.90 -5.03
C GLU A 198 13.55 2.59 -5.14
N LEU A 199 13.20 1.34 -5.43
CA LEU A 199 11.82 0.86 -5.48
C LEU A 199 11.09 1.01 -4.15
N MET A 200 11.71 0.60 -3.02
CA MET A 200 11.08 0.69 -1.71
C MET A 200 10.85 2.15 -1.28
N ARG A 201 11.75 3.07 -1.63
CA ARG A 201 11.61 4.51 -1.35
C ARG A 201 10.51 5.19 -2.19
N ASN A 202 10.11 4.58 -3.30
CA ASN A 202 9.07 5.09 -4.19
C ASN A 202 7.85 4.14 -4.23
N LEU A 203 7.58 3.42 -3.12
CA LEU A 203 6.51 2.42 -3.09
C LEU A 203 5.10 2.99 -3.34
N HIS A 204 4.89 4.29 -3.04
CA HIS A 204 3.63 4.99 -3.30
C HIS A 204 3.22 4.95 -4.78
N GLU A 205 4.18 4.91 -5.72
CA GLU A 205 3.91 4.73 -7.16
C GLU A 205 3.23 3.38 -7.47
N ILE A 206 3.46 2.35 -6.65
CA ILE A 206 2.78 1.06 -6.77
C ILE A 206 1.39 1.12 -6.15
N VAL A 207 1.23 1.89 -5.06
CA VAL A 207 -0.07 2.11 -4.40
C VAL A 207 -1.06 2.81 -5.34
N HIS A 208 -0.59 3.69 -6.23
CA HIS A 208 -1.41 4.34 -7.28
C HIS A 208 -2.12 3.36 -8.22
N LEU A 209 -1.68 2.10 -8.27
CA LEU A 209 -2.38 1.08 -9.06
C LEU A 209 -3.76 0.74 -8.48
N GLY A 210 -4.02 1.09 -7.22
CA GLY A 210 -5.32 0.89 -6.57
C GLY A 210 -5.59 -0.56 -6.22
N TYR A 211 -4.57 -1.31 -5.83
CA TYR A 211 -4.65 -2.66 -5.25
C TYR A 211 -3.99 -2.64 -3.86
N PRO A 212 -4.31 -3.60 -2.97
CA PRO A 212 -3.47 -3.89 -1.82
C PRO A 212 -2.04 -4.16 -2.28
N VAL A 213 -1.07 -3.53 -1.60
CA VAL A 213 0.35 -3.70 -1.90
C VAL A 213 1.01 -4.51 -0.80
N MET A 214 1.66 -5.60 -1.20
CA MET A 214 2.48 -6.42 -0.32
C MET A 214 3.91 -5.87 -0.25
N VAL A 215 4.49 -5.91 0.95
CA VAL A 215 5.91 -5.69 1.20
C VAL A 215 6.54 -6.94 1.82
N ALA A 216 7.45 -7.58 1.08
CA ALA A 216 8.14 -8.80 1.48
C ALA A 216 9.65 -8.56 1.66
N VAL A 217 10.07 -7.79 2.65
CA VAL A 217 11.49 -7.38 2.82
C VAL A 217 12.29 -8.25 3.78
N SER A 218 11.61 -9.11 4.53
CA SER A 218 12.16 -9.85 5.67
C SER A 218 13.42 -10.65 5.35
N ARG A 219 14.51 -10.34 6.06
CA ARG A 219 15.83 -11.00 6.01
C ARG A 219 16.50 -10.97 4.62
N LYS A 220 16.02 -10.14 3.69
CA LYS A 220 16.57 -10.08 2.33
C LYS A 220 17.94 -9.41 2.32
N ARG A 221 18.78 -9.82 1.36
CA ARG A 221 20.17 -9.33 1.22
C ARG A 221 20.26 -7.80 1.15
N PHE A 222 19.32 -7.14 0.49
CA PHE A 222 19.34 -5.68 0.36
C PHE A 222 19.18 -4.96 1.70
N VAL A 223 18.48 -5.55 2.68
CA VAL A 223 18.35 -4.99 4.04
C VAL A 223 19.71 -4.94 4.71
N GLY A 224 20.51 -6.00 4.57
CA GLY A 224 21.88 -6.03 5.08
C GLY A 224 22.77 -4.93 4.47
N GLU A 225 22.61 -4.64 3.18
CA GLU A 225 23.36 -3.58 2.50
C GLU A 225 22.84 -2.17 2.86
N ALA A 226 21.52 -1.99 2.87
CA ALA A 226 20.86 -0.71 3.15
C ALA A 226 21.13 -0.22 4.57
N TYR A 227 21.09 -1.13 5.55
CA TYR A 227 21.25 -0.83 6.97
C TYR A 227 22.64 -1.18 7.52
N GLN A 228 23.54 -1.71 6.67
CA GLN A 228 24.90 -2.14 7.04
C GLN A 228 24.90 -3.15 8.20
N VAL A 229 23.99 -4.13 8.16
CA VAL A 229 23.81 -5.17 9.18
C VAL A 229 24.19 -6.56 8.65
N GLU A 230 25.12 -7.22 9.33
CA GLU A 230 25.61 -8.55 8.93
C GLU A 230 24.91 -9.69 9.69
N GLU A 231 24.61 -9.48 10.97
CA GLU A 231 23.99 -10.47 11.87
C GLU A 231 22.50 -10.71 11.59
N LEU A 232 22.04 -11.95 11.76
CA LEU A 232 20.65 -12.34 11.47
C LEU A 232 19.63 -11.62 12.35
N HIS A 233 19.93 -11.44 13.65
CA HIS A 233 19.03 -10.74 14.57
C HIS A 233 18.90 -9.26 14.18
N ASP A 234 20.01 -8.60 13.87
CA ASP A 234 20.01 -7.20 13.43
C ASP A 234 19.27 -7.01 12.11
N ARG A 235 19.27 -8.04 11.24
CA ARG A 235 18.45 -8.07 10.03
C ARG A 235 16.95 -8.16 10.32
N ASP A 236 16.51 -8.81 11.39
CA ASP A 236 15.09 -8.83 11.76
C ASP A 236 14.63 -7.43 12.18
N VAL A 237 15.42 -6.74 13.01
CA VAL A 237 15.14 -5.36 13.43
C VAL A 237 15.08 -4.44 12.23
N ALA A 238 16.08 -4.50 11.35
CA ALA A 238 16.11 -3.71 10.13
C ALA A 238 14.95 -4.05 9.17
N SER A 239 14.54 -5.34 9.10
CA SER A 239 13.40 -5.76 8.29
C SER A 239 12.07 -5.21 8.80
N ALA A 240 11.87 -5.18 10.12
CA ALA A 240 10.67 -4.62 10.73
C ALA A 240 10.60 -3.10 10.54
N ALA A 241 11.73 -2.40 10.65
CA ALA A 241 11.81 -0.97 10.36
C ALA A 241 11.53 -0.67 8.87
N GLU A 242 12.09 -1.44 7.95
CA GLU A 242 11.83 -1.30 6.50
C GLU A 242 10.34 -1.56 6.17
N ALA A 243 9.72 -2.55 6.82
CA ALA A 243 8.29 -2.81 6.67
C ALA A 243 7.42 -1.65 7.17
N LEU A 244 7.77 -1.03 8.31
CA LEU A 244 7.10 0.17 8.81
C LEU A 244 7.21 1.32 7.80
N LEU A 245 8.41 1.58 7.27
CA LEU A 245 8.61 2.63 6.24
C LEU A 245 7.79 2.36 4.97
N ALA A 246 7.68 1.10 4.55
CA ALA A 246 6.82 0.72 3.43
C ALA A 246 5.32 0.97 3.73
N CYS A 247 4.86 0.68 4.94
CA CYS A 247 3.49 0.96 5.37
C CYS A 247 3.20 2.46 5.50
N GLU A 248 4.18 3.26 5.94
CA GLU A 248 4.11 4.73 5.91
C GLU A 248 3.86 5.24 4.48
N LEU A 249 4.46 4.58 3.47
CA LEU A 249 4.24 4.84 2.04
C LEU A 249 3.01 4.14 1.43
N GLY A 250 2.22 3.42 2.23
CA GLY A 250 0.92 2.86 1.81
C GLY A 250 0.88 1.35 1.57
N ALA A 251 1.94 0.59 1.88
CA ALA A 251 1.86 -0.87 1.87
C ALA A 251 0.82 -1.39 2.87
N SER A 252 0.01 -2.36 2.45
CA SER A 252 -1.11 -2.87 3.26
C SER A 252 -0.91 -4.31 3.73
N VAL A 253 0.03 -5.06 3.15
CA VAL A 253 0.30 -6.46 3.56
C VAL A 253 1.79 -6.62 3.81
N VAL A 254 2.19 -7.03 5.01
CA VAL A 254 3.59 -7.26 5.37
C VAL A 254 3.87 -8.75 5.45
N ARG A 255 4.74 -9.25 4.57
CA ARG A 255 5.17 -10.65 4.56
C ARG A 255 6.50 -10.80 5.33
N THR A 256 6.50 -11.52 6.45
CA THR A 256 7.62 -11.52 7.41
C THR A 256 7.89 -12.86 8.08
N HIS A 257 9.14 -13.11 8.45
CA HIS A 257 9.52 -14.26 9.29
C HIS A 257 9.29 -13.98 10.79
N ASN A 258 9.55 -12.75 11.24
CA ASN A 258 9.47 -12.40 12.67
C ASN A 258 8.20 -11.57 12.94
N VAL A 259 7.09 -12.26 13.14
CA VAL A 259 5.76 -11.66 13.31
C VAL A 259 5.72 -10.74 14.53
N GLU A 260 6.20 -11.18 15.69
CA GLU A 260 6.16 -10.40 16.93
C GLU A 260 6.89 -9.06 16.78
N MET A 261 8.07 -9.07 16.16
CA MET A 261 8.85 -7.86 15.93
C MET A 261 8.19 -6.93 14.91
N THR A 262 7.60 -7.47 13.84
CA THR A 262 6.84 -6.69 12.87
C THR A 262 5.60 -6.07 13.51
N VAL A 263 4.84 -6.81 14.33
CA VAL A 263 3.71 -6.27 15.11
C VAL A 263 4.17 -5.13 16.02
N ALA A 264 5.31 -5.30 16.71
CA ALA A 264 5.85 -4.26 17.57
C ALA A 264 6.18 -2.98 16.79
N ALA A 265 6.85 -3.10 15.64
CA ALA A 265 7.20 -1.95 14.80
C ALA A 265 5.97 -1.25 14.20
N LEU A 266 4.97 -2.00 13.74
CA LEU A 266 3.78 -1.43 13.11
C LEU A 266 2.86 -0.68 14.09
N LYS A 267 3.04 -0.83 15.40
CA LYS A 267 2.37 0.01 16.41
C LYS A 267 2.76 1.48 16.31
N ASP A 268 3.94 1.76 15.76
CA ASP A 268 4.45 3.12 15.56
C ASP A 268 4.02 3.72 14.20
N LEU A 269 3.19 3.02 13.41
CA LEU A 269 2.68 3.54 12.15
C LEU A 269 1.80 4.77 12.40
N ARG A 270 2.18 5.88 11.78
CA ARG A 270 1.40 7.12 11.87
C ARG A 270 0.13 7.02 11.03
N PRO A 271 -1.01 7.52 11.53
CA PRO A 271 -2.22 7.60 10.72
C PRO A 271 -2.02 8.47 9.48
N ALA A 272 -2.66 8.09 8.38
CA ALA A 272 -2.73 8.88 7.17
C ALA A 272 -3.66 10.10 7.36
N VAL A 273 -3.29 11.22 6.76
CA VAL A 273 -4.09 12.45 6.75
C VAL A 273 -4.16 12.98 5.31
N LEU A 274 -5.37 13.32 4.89
CA LEU A 274 -5.61 14.00 3.62
C LEU A 274 -5.83 15.48 3.88
N LEU A 275 -5.00 16.32 3.28
CA LEU A 275 -5.16 17.77 3.30
C LEU A 275 -5.62 18.27 1.94
N GLY A 276 -6.68 19.08 1.92
CA GLY A 276 -7.15 19.77 0.73
C GLY A 276 -6.61 21.19 0.74
N LEU A 277 -5.89 21.58 -0.32
CA LEU A 277 -5.34 22.91 -0.50
C LEU A 277 -6.11 23.62 -1.59
N GLY A 278 -6.44 24.90 -1.38
CA GLY A 278 -7.13 25.72 -2.37
C GLY A 278 -6.71 27.19 -2.32
N SER A 279 -6.58 27.82 -3.49
CA SER A 279 -6.31 29.25 -3.63
C SER A 279 -7.08 29.83 -4.82
N ASN A 280 -7.73 30.97 -4.63
CA ASN A 280 -8.33 31.73 -5.74
C ASN A 280 -7.87 33.19 -5.81
N VAL A 281 -7.02 33.64 -4.89
CA VAL A 281 -6.44 34.98 -4.92
C VAL A 281 -4.94 34.86 -5.03
N ALA A 282 -4.38 35.27 -6.18
CA ALA A 282 -2.94 35.40 -6.33
C ALA A 282 -2.43 36.60 -5.52
N LEU A 283 -1.50 36.37 -4.59
CA LEU A 283 -0.88 37.45 -3.79
C LEU A 283 -0.09 38.44 -4.65
N VAL A 284 0.65 37.92 -5.63
CA VAL A 284 1.47 38.68 -6.57
C VAL A 284 1.40 37.97 -7.92
N ALA A 285 0.79 38.63 -8.91
CA ALA A 285 0.71 38.14 -10.29
C ALA A 285 0.66 39.32 -11.26
N GLU A 286 1.31 39.18 -12.42
CA GLU A 286 1.04 40.01 -13.57
C GLU A 286 -0.23 39.52 -14.31
N PRO A 287 -0.92 40.38 -15.07
CA PRO A 287 -2.10 39.96 -15.83
C PRO A 287 -1.78 38.78 -16.75
N GLY A 288 -2.46 37.66 -16.57
CA GLY A 288 -2.27 36.41 -17.31
C GLY A 288 -1.36 35.37 -16.63
N GLU A 289 -0.79 35.66 -15.46
CA GLU A 289 0.05 34.73 -14.67
C GLU A 289 -0.66 34.27 -13.38
N GLU A 290 -1.96 34.50 -13.26
CA GLU A 290 -2.70 34.29 -12.02
C GLU A 290 -2.72 32.80 -11.61
N THR A 291 -2.81 31.89 -12.58
CA THR A 291 -2.83 30.44 -12.31
C THR A 291 -1.48 29.95 -11.80
N GLU A 292 -0.39 30.35 -12.43
CA GLU A 292 0.98 30.04 -12.01
C GLU A 292 1.28 30.62 -10.63
N ALA A 293 0.82 31.83 -10.34
CA ALA A 293 0.94 32.44 -9.02
C ALA A 293 0.19 31.66 -7.94
N LYS A 294 -1.04 31.20 -8.23
CA LYS A 294 -1.83 30.34 -7.33
C LYS A 294 -1.13 28.97 -7.10
N ILE A 295 -0.56 28.37 -8.15
CA ILE A 295 0.24 27.14 -8.04
C ILE A 295 1.48 27.36 -7.15
N ALA A 296 2.21 28.46 -7.38
CA ALA A 296 3.38 28.80 -6.56
C ALA A 296 3.02 28.96 -5.08
N GLN A 297 1.83 29.51 -4.80
CA GLN A 297 1.32 29.66 -3.45
C GLN A 297 1.00 28.31 -2.78
N LEU A 298 0.39 27.37 -3.52
CA LEU A 298 0.19 26.01 -3.00
C LEU A 298 1.53 25.31 -2.72
N ASN A 299 2.51 25.45 -3.62
CA ASN A 299 3.85 24.89 -3.41
C ASN A 299 4.56 25.49 -2.19
N LEU A 300 4.40 26.79 -1.92
CA LEU A 300 4.91 27.41 -0.69
C LEU A 300 4.25 26.78 0.54
N ALA A 301 2.92 26.59 0.53
CA ALA A 301 2.21 25.92 1.61
C ALA A 301 2.76 24.50 1.86
N VAL A 302 2.98 23.72 0.80
CA VAL A 302 3.60 22.39 0.89
C VAL A 302 5.01 22.46 1.50
N GLY A 303 5.81 23.46 1.12
CA GLY A 303 7.12 23.69 1.74
C GLY A 303 7.05 23.95 3.25
N HIS A 304 6.00 24.66 3.72
CA HIS A 304 5.74 24.82 5.15
C HIS A 304 5.27 23.52 5.82
N LEU A 305 4.45 22.71 5.14
CA LEU A 305 4.02 21.40 5.64
C LEU A 305 5.21 20.46 5.91
N CYS A 306 6.27 20.52 5.11
CA CYS A 306 7.51 19.75 5.33
C CYS A 306 8.22 20.09 6.66
N SER A 307 7.91 21.23 7.29
CA SER A 307 8.51 21.67 8.56
C SER A 307 7.66 21.30 9.77
N LEU A 308 6.52 20.63 9.59
CA LEU A 308 5.67 20.20 10.70
C LEU A 308 6.37 19.11 11.52
N PRO A 309 6.26 19.15 12.86
CA PRO A 309 6.80 18.09 13.70
C PRO A 309 6.06 16.78 13.46
N ASP A 310 6.79 15.67 13.60
CA ASP A 310 6.26 14.30 13.52
C ASP A 310 5.31 14.05 12.34
N THR A 311 5.64 14.66 11.20
CA THR A 311 4.83 14.66 9.99
C THR A 311 5.71 14.36 8.80
N GLN A 312 5.21 13.54 7.88
CA GLN A 312 5.87 13.20 6.64
C GLN A 312 4.88 13.31 5.49
N ILE A 313 5.22 14.12 4.48
CA ILE A 313 4.48 14.11 3.23
C ILE A 313 4.81 12.81 2.50
N VAL A 314 3.77 12.09 2.09
CA VAL A 314 3.88 10.85 1.31
C VAL A 314 3.73 11.15 -0.16
N ASP A 315 2.73 11.95 -0.52
CA ASP A 315 2.39 12.21 -1.92
C ASP A 315 1.53 13.48 -2.09
N MET A 316 1.40 13.96 -3.32
CA MET A 316 0.57 15.10 -3.69
C MET A 316 -0.08 14.87 -5.06
N SER A 317 -1.36 15.19 -5.16
CA SER A 317 -2.07 15.15 -6.44
C SER A 317 -1.49 16.16 -7.43
N SER A 318 -1.91 16.05 -8.69
CA SER A 318 -1.74 17.16 -9.63
C SER A 318 -2.54 18.39 -9.21
N PHE A 319 -2.30 19.51 -9.87
CA PHE A 319 -3.10 20.72 -9.68
C PHE A 319 -4.42 20.62 -10.46
N TYR A 320 -5.48 21.15 -9.85
CA TYR A 320 -6.81 21.18 -10.43
C TYR A 320 -7.38 22.58 -10.39
N GLU A 321 -7.80 23.09 -11.55
CA GLU A 321 -8.59 24.30 -11.63
C GLU A 321 -10.08 23.99 -11.44
N SER A 322 -10.78 24.80 -10.64
CA SER A 322 -12.23 24.66 -10.45
C SER A 322 -12.97 25.99 -10.40
N GLU A 323 -14.21 25.97 -10.85
CA GLU A 323 -15.16 27.07 -10.61
C GLU A 323 -15.52 27.15 -9.12
N PRO A 324 -15.88 28.34 -8.61
CA PRO A 324 -16.34 28.49 -7.23
C PRO A 324 -17.62 27.69 -6.95
N ALA A 325 -17.65 26.93 -5.85
CA ALA A 325 -18.77 26.02 -5.57
C ALA A 325 -19.94 26.64 -4.79
N TYR A 326 -19.72 27.72 -4.04
CA TYR A 326 -20.71 28.25 -3.08
C TYR A 326 -20.88 29.78 -3.15
N TYR A 327 -19.87 30.49 -3.64
CA TYR A 327 -19.91 31.94 -3.87
C TYR A 327 -19.36 32.19 -5.27
N GLU A 328 -20.23 32.50 -6.23
CA GLU A 328 -19.89 32.43 -7.68
C GLU A 328 -19.19 33.70 -8.20
N ASP A 329 -19.29 34.83 -7.51
CA ASP A 329 -18.67 36.11 -7.92
C ASP A 329 -17.21 36.21 -7.44
N GLN A 330 -16.37 35.28 -7.91
CA GLN A 330 -14.94 35.23 -7.63
C GLN A 330 -14.16 34.44 -8.68
N ASP A 331 -12.84 34.62 -8.71
CA ASP A 331 -11.95 33.92 -9.64
C ASP A 331 -11.92 32.40 -9.39
N ALA A 332 -11.52 31.67 -10.43
CA ALA A 332 -11.34 30.22 -10.36
C ALA A 332 -10.26 29.82 -9.35
N PHE A 333 -10.50 28.71 -8.66
CA PHE A 333 -9.57 28.13 -7.70
C PHE A 333 -8.54 27.26 -8.40
N VAL A 334 -7.32 27.25 -7.86
CA VAL A 334 -6.36 26.15 -8.04
C VAL A 334 -6.38 25.32 -6.76
N ASN A 335 -6.47 24.01 -6.89
CA ASN A 335 -6.60 23.06 -5.80
C ASN A 335 -5.58 21.92 -5.94
N ALA A 336 -5.21 21.33 -4.82
CA ALA A 336 -4.42 20.11 -4.75
C ALA A 336 -4.77 19.34 -3.47
N VAL A 337 -4.47 18.04 -3.43
CA VAL A 337 -4.56 17.21 -2.23
C VAL A 337 -3.17 16.73 -1.86
N VAL A 338 -2.84 16.84 -0.58
CA VAL A 338 -1.59 16.33 -0.01
C VAL A 338 -1.93 15.15 0.89
N LEU A 339 -1.29 14.00 0.63
CA LEU A 339 -1.28 12.85 1.53
C LEU A 339 -0.06 12.95 2.44
N LEU A 340 -0.30 12.90 3.75
CA LEU A 340 0.76 12.86 4.74
C LEU A 340 0.49 11.79 5.79
N ARG A 341 1.52 11.48 6.56
CA ARG A 341 1.49 10.67 7.77
C ARG A 341 1.85 11.57 8.94
N SER A 342 1.05 11.58 10.01
CA SER A 342 1.30 12.44 11.16
C SER A 342 0.97 11.75 12.48
N GLY A 343 1.83 11.95 13.48
CA GLY A 343 1.52 11.61 14.87
C GLY A 343 0.85 12.74 15.66
N LEU A 344 0.64 13.92 15.04
CA LEU A 344 0.04 15.07 15.70
C LEU A 344 -1.46 14.89 15.93
N PRO A 345 -2.00 15.19 17.13
CA PRO A 345 -3.44 15.22 17.35
C PRO A 345 -4.16 16.14 16.35
N PRO A 346 -5.37 15.80 15.87
CA PRO A 346 -6.01 16.57 14.78
C PRO A 346 -6.18 18.07 15.06
N LYS A 347 -6.48 18.45 16.31
CA LYS A 347 -6.61 19.86 16.72
C LYS A 347 -5.28 20.62 16.72
N GLU A 348 -4.20 19.93 17.08
CA GLU A 348 -2.86 20.51 17.05
C GLU A 348 -2.41 20.73 15.60
N LEU A 349 -2.65 19.74 14.73
CA LEU A 349 -2.44 19.88 13.29
C LEU A 349 -3.25 21.07 12.73
N LEU A 350 -4.54 21.19 13.06
CA LEU A 350 -5.37 22.32 12.64
C LEU A 350 -4.77 23.68 13.04
N GLY A 351 -4.22 23.80 14.26
CA GLY A 351 -3.52 25.00 14.72
C GLY A 351 -2.28 25.34 13.89
N TYR A 352 -1.49 24.33 13.51
CA TYR A 352 -0.37 24.52 12.60
C TYR A 352 -0.82 24.95 11.19
N LEU A 353 -1.87 24.32 10.64
CA LEU A 353 -2.42 24.69 9.33
C LEU A 353 -2.90 26.14 9.31
N HIS A 354 -3.64 26.57 10.33
CA HIS A 354 -4.04 27.97 10.47
C HIS A 354 -2.84 28.93 10.54
N SER A 355 -1.73 28.51 11.18
CA SER A 355 -0.52 29.32 11.26
C SER A 355 0.16 29.46 9.89
N ILE A 356 0.18 28.40 9.08
CA ILE A 356 0.69 28.41 7.71
C ILE A 356 -0.15 29.36 6.85
N GLU A 357 -1.47 29.23 6.89
CA GLU A 357 -2.39 30.10 6.16
C GLU A 357 -2.21 31.57 6.50
N ASN A 358 -2.12 31.90 7.80
CA ASN A 358 -1.90 33.28 8.26
C ASN A 358 -0.55 33.82 7.76
N SER A 359 0.51 32.98 7.76
CA SER A 359 1.83 33.35 7.24
C SER A 359 1.84 33.62 5.74
N LEU A 360 0.93 32.99 5.00
CA LEU A 360 0.72 33.15 3.55
C LEU A 360 -0.45 34.11 3.24
N GLY A 361 -0.79 34.98 4.19
CA GLY A 361 -1.67 36.14 3.97
C GLY A 361 -3.17 35.85 3.98
N ARG A 362 -3.62 34.73 4.57
CA ARG A 362 -5.06 34.45 4.71
C ARG A 362 -5.75 35.48 5.61
N VAL A 363 -6.80 36.12 5.10
CA VAL A 363 -7.67 37.05 5.86
C VAL A 363 -9.11 36.55 5.82
N ARG A 364 -9.68 36.23 6.99
CA ARG A 364 -11.07 35.74 7.12
C ARG A 364 -12.06 36.91 7.28
N ALA A 365 -12.35 37.61 6.18
CA ALA A 365 -13.27 38.75 6.18
C ALA A 365 -14.73 38.39 5.81
N ILE A 366 -14.92 37.44 4.90
CA ILE A 366 -16.23 37.01 4.37
C ILE A 366 -16.27 35.48 4.38
N GLU A 367 -17.39 34.91 4.82
CA GLU A 367 -17.61 33.45 4.78
C GLU A 367 -17.63 32.95 3.33
N ASN A 368 -16.85 31.90 3.02
CA ASN A 368 -16.66 31.36 1.66
C ASN A 368 -16.16 32.38 0.60
N GLY A 369 -15.65 33.53 1.04
CA GLY A 369 -15.11 34.57 0.15
C GLY A 369 -13.71 34.25 -0.40
N PRO A 370 -13.18 35.16 -1.24
CA PRO A 370 -11.87 35.00 -1.86
C PRO A 370 -10.76 34.85 -0.82
N ARG A 371 -9.83 33.92 -1.08
CA ARG A 371 -8.74 33.57 -0.17
C ARG A 371 -7.46 33.23 -0.91
N THR A 372 -6.37 33.71 -0.32
CA THR A 372 -5.01 33.46 -0.77
C THR A 372 -4.61 31.99 -0.58
N LEU A 373 -5.04 31.38 0.53
CA LEU A 373 -4.86 29.96 0.79
C LEU A 373 -5.94 29.46 1.76
N ASP A 374 -6.37 28.22 1.55
CA ASP A 374 -7.20 27.43 2.43
C ASP A 374 -6.62 26.02 2.51
N ILE A 375 -6.40 25.51 3.73
CA ILE A 375 -5.96 24.15 3.99
C ILE A 375 -6.98 23.48 4.90
N ASP A 376 -7.72 22.53 4.35
CA ASP A 376 -8.72 21.74 5.06
C ASP A 376 -8.13 20.36 5.41
N ILE A 377 -8.37 19.87 6.64
CA ILE A 377 -8.20 18.45 6.95
C ILE A 377 -9.42 17.72 6.37
N LEU A 378 -9.22 16.99 5.28
CA LEU A 378 -10.28 16.27 4.57
C LEU A 378 -10.63 14.96 5.28
N ASP A 379 -9.61 14.22 5.68
CA ASP A 379 -9.74 12.94 6.36
C ASP A 379 -8.53 12.73 7.26
N TYR A 380 -8.74 12.00 8.35
CA TYR A 380 -7.69 11.64 9.29
C TYR A 380 -7.96 10.21 9.74
N GLN A 381 -7.12 9.28 9.30
CA GLN A 381 -7.26 7.86 9.55
C GLN A 381 -7.46 7.56 11.05
N MET A 382 -8.44 6.72 11.38
CA MET A 382 -8.88 6.36 12.74
C MET A 382 -9.60 7.44 13.54
N TYR A 383 -9.76 8.66 13.02
CA TYR A 383 -10.47 9.74 13.72
C TYR A 383 -11.84 10.03 13.07
N VAL A 384 -12.89 9.64 13.78
CA VAL A 384 -14.26 10.08 13.51
C VAL A 384 -14.70 10.94 14.68
N ALA A 385 -14.82 12.25 14.44
CA ALA A 385 -15.11 13.23 15.47
C ALA A 385 -15.96 14.36 14.92
N SER A 386 -16.82 14.93 15.76
CA SER A 386 -17.55 16.15 15.42
C SER A 386 -17.69 16.96 16.70
N ASP A 387 -17.04 18.13 16.70
CA ASP A 387 -17.19 19.15 17.73
C ASP A 387 -17.27 20.55 17.09
N ASP A 388 -17.44 21.58 17.92
CA ASP A 388 -17.61 22.97 17.47
C ASP A 388 -16.38 23.53 16.71
N GLU A 389 -15.23 22.89 16.81
CA GLU A 389 -13.96 23.32 16.23
C GLU A 389 -13.57 22.50 15.00
N LEU A 390 -13.80 21.17 15.02
CA LEU A 390 -13.36 20.26 13.96
C LEU A 390 -14.34 19.09 13.77
N THR A 391 -14.71 18.83 12.52
CA THR A 391 -15.47 17.63 12.11
C THR A 391 -14.63 16.79 11.14
N LEU A 392 -14.43 15.52 11.48
CA LEU A 392 -13.65 14.53 10.73
C LEU A 392 -14.47 13.24 10.56
N PRO A 393 -14.47 12.64 9.36
CA PRO A 393 -13.98 13.21 8.10
C PRO A 393 -14.72 14.52 7.74
N HIS A 394 -14.13 15.38 6.89
CA HIS A 394 -14.79 16.63 6.52
C HIS A 394 -16.11 16.32 5.77
N PRO A 395 -17.25 16.91 6.17
CA PRO A 395 -18.58 16.42 5.79
C PRO A 395 -18.90 16.55 4.30
N ARG A 396 -18.17 17.40 3.57
CA ARG A 396 -18.40 17.68 2.14
C ARG A 396 -17.34 17.09 1.21
N VAL A 397 -16.49 16.16 1.69
CA VAL A 397 -15.43 15.55 0.86
C VAL A 397 -16.01 14.93 -0.40
N THR A 398 -17.07 14.13 -0.28
CA THR A 398 -17.64 13.38 -1.41
C THR A 398 -18.39 14.24 -2.43
N GLU A 399 -18.81 15.45 -2.04
CA GLU A 399 -19.65 16.32 -2.88
C GLU A 399 -18.82 17.30 -3.73
N ARG A 400 -17.54 17.51 -3.42
CA ARG A 400 -16.67 18.51 -4.06
C ARG A 400 -15.77 17.86 -5.11
N ASP A 401 -15.98 18.18 -6.38
CA ASP A 401 -15.23 17.56 -7.48
C ASP A 401 -13.73 17.88 -7.42
N PHE A 402 -13.39 19.11 -7.01
CA PHE A 402 -12.01 19.57 -6.74
C PHE A 402 -11.34 18.92 -5.53
N VAL A 403 -12.05 18.09 -4.76
CA VAL A 403 -11.50 17.22 -3.71
C VAL A 403 -11.47 15.77 -4.20
N VAL A 404 -12.59 15.27 -4.69
CA VAL A 404 -12.74 13.85 -5.06
C VAL A 404 -11.76 13.44 -6.16
N LYS A 405 -11.61 14.24 -7.23
CA LYS A 405 -10.69 13.92 -8.33
C LYS A 405 -9.23 13.82 -7.85
N PRO A 406 -8.66 14.84 -7.18
CA PRO A 406 -7.28 14.74 -6.68
C PRO A 406 -7.07 13.66 -5.61
N VAL A 407 -8.03 13.37 -4.73
CA VAL A 407 -7.91 12.22 -3.79
C VAL A 407 -7.81 10.90 -4.56
N LEU A 408 -8.72 10.67 -5.52
CA LEU A 408 -8.76 9.41 -6.26
C LEU A 408 -7.62 9.26 -7.28
N GLU A 409 -6.92 10.34 -7.62
CA GLU A 409 -5.67 10.29 -8.40
C GLU A 409 -4.55 9.57 -7.64
N ILE A 410 -4.35 9.92 -6.36
CA ILE A 410 -3.24 9.38 -5.55
C ILE A 410 -3.65 8.16 -4.69
N LEU A 411 -4.93 8.04 -4.34
CA LEU A 411 -5.47 6.93 -3.56
C LEU A 411 -6.76 6.39 -4.20
N PRO A 412 -6.64 5.60 -5.28
CA PRO A 412 -7.80 5.01 -5.93
C PRO A 412 -8.59 4.12 -4.95
N GLY A 413 -9.88 4.39 -4.80
CA GLY A 413 -10.75 3.62 -3.91
C GLY A 413 -10.59 3.92 -2.42
N TRP A 414 -10.06 5.10 -2.06
CA TRP A 414 -10.00 5.55 -0.66
C TRP A 414 -11.40 5.56 -0.01
N GLU A 415 -11.45 5.03 1.21
CA GLU A 415 -12.59 5.09 2.10
C GLU A 415 -12.19 5.96 3.28
N LEU A 416 -13.05 6.92 3.62
CA LEU A 416 -12.82 7.85 4.73
C LEU A 416 -12.83 7.09 6.07
N ALA A 417 -12.34 7.72 7.14
CA ALA A 417 -12.28 7.09 8.46
C ALA A 417 -13.65 6.61 9.01
N ASP A 418 -14.77 7.13 8.49
CA ASP A 418 -16.13 6.69 8.82
C ASP A 418 -16.67 5.56 7.92
N GLY A 419 -15.83 5.03 7.02
CA GLY A 419 -16.16 3.99 6.04
C GLY A 419 -16.82 4.51 4.77
N THR A 420 -17.00 5.82 4.60
CA THR A 420 -17.62 6.37 3.38
C THR A 420 -16.64 6.35 2.21
N PRO A 421 -16.97 5.71 1.07
CA PRO A 421 -16.13 5.78 -0.12
C PRO A 421 -16.08 7.20 -0.69
N VAL A 422 -14.87 7.72 -0.98
CA VAL A 422 -14.70 9.09 -1.49
C VAL A 422 -15.46 9.31 -2.81
N GLY A 423 -15.49 8.28 -3.66
CA GLY A 423 -16.19 8.29 -4.94
C GLY A 423 -17.71 8.08 -4.87
N ARG A 424 -18.33 8.02 -3.68
CA ARG A 424 -19.75 7.65 -3.50
C ARG A 424 -20.73 8.51 -4.29
N VAL A 425 -20.49 9.82 -4.38
CA VAL A 425 -21.36 10.73 -5.15
C VAL A 425 -20.92 10.72 -6.61
N PRO A 426 -21.83 10.52 -7.58
CA PRO A 426 -21.51 10.53 -9.01
C PRO A 426 -20.92 11.86 -9.48
N GLU A 427 -19.95 11.85 -10.40
CA GLU A 427 -19.28 13.05 -10.89
C GLU A 427 -20.27 14.11 -11.40
N ALA A 428 -21.35 13.72 -12.05
CA ALA A 428 -22.38 14.63 -12.56
C ALA A 428 -23.03 15.49 -11.46
N GLU A 429 -23.17 14.95 -10.25
CA GLU A 429 -23.86 15.57 -9.11
C GLU A 429 -22.93 16.40 -8.22
N ARG A 430 -21.60 16.26 -8.36
CA ARG A 430 -20.62 17.01 -7.56
C ARG A 430 -20.59 18.49 -7.91
N VAL A 431 -20.31 19.35 -6.92
CA VAL A 431 -20.13 20.81 -7.11
C VAL A 431 -18.67 21.17 -7.37
N GLY A 432 -18.43 22.38 -7.90
CA GLY A 432 -17.08 22.90 -8.17
C GLY A 432 -16.31 22.03 -9.15
N LYS A 433 -16.83 21.88 -10.37
CA LYS A 433 -16.24 21.01 -11.39
C LYS A 433 -14.78 21.34 -11.59
N ALA A 434 -13.95 20.30 -11.55
CA ALA A 434 -12.50 20.46 -11.56
C ALA A 434 -11.88 19.82 -12.81
N ARG A 435 -10.90 20.53 -13.38
CA ARG A 435 -10.06 20.05 -14.48
C ARG A 435 -8.59 20.04 -14.03
N LYS A 436 -7.89 18.95 -14.33
CA LYS A 436 -6.44 18.85 -14.12
C LYS A 436 -5.73 19.86 -15.03
N ILE A 437 -4.77 20.61 -14.50
CA ILE A 437 -4.01 21.66 -15.20
C ILE A 437 -2.51 21.43 -15.14
#